data_AF-A0A7C7LLD7-F1
#
_entry.id   AF-A0A7C7LLD7-F1
#
_cell.length_a   1.000
_cell.length_b   1.000
_cell.length_c   1.000
_cell.angle_alpha   90.00
_cell.angle_beta   90.00
_cell.angle_gamma   90.00
#
_symmetry.space_group_name_H-M   'P 1'
#
loop_
_entity.id
_entity.type
_entity.pdbx_description
1 polymer ?
#
loop_
_entity_poly.entity_id
_entity_poly.type
_entity_poly.pdbx_seq_one_letter_code
_entity_poly.pdbx_strand_id
1 'polypeptide(L)'
;MQWFRRSLLAGFFVTVPLIVSVVSLIWLFQWIDGLMGPRLVRWLGQEVPGVGLLATIAGMLIVGAIATNVLGRRLVERAEKSLMRVPIFKTVYAPVKQLLLAFSPDNEYGFKRVVIVEDPERGFVLGFLTKE
;
A
#
# COMPACT_ATOMS: atom_id res chain seq x y z
N MET A 1 15.70 -25.18 21.33
CA MET A 1 16.20 -24.22 20.31
C MET A 1 15.18 -23.84 19.24
N GLN A 2 14.32 -24.76 18.75
CA GLN A 2 13.35 -24.44 17.68
C GLN A 2 12.26 -23.43 18.10
N TRP A 3 11.75 -23.52 19.33
CA TRP A 3 10.75 -22.57 19.87
C TRP A 3 11.25 -21.13 19.88
N PHE A 4 12.48 -20.90 20.36
CA PHE A 4 13.08 -19.57 20.41
C PHE A 4 13.26 -18.96 19.01
N ARG A 5 13.79 -19.72 18.04
CA ARG A 5 13.94 -19.26 16.65
C ARG A 5 12.59 -18.91 16.04
N ARG A 6 11.56 -19.73 16.25
CA ARG A 6 10.21 -19.48 15.73
C ARG A 6 9.59 -18.24 16.35
N SER A 7 9.71 -18.04 17.67
CA SER A 7 9.19 -16.86 18.35
C SER A 7 9.89 -15.57 17.93
N LEU A 8 11.22 -15.61 17.76
CA LEU A 8 11.97 -14.45 17.24
C LEU A 8 11.58 -14.10 15.81
N LEU A 9 11.48 -15.10 14.93
CA LEU A 9 11.06 -14.88 13.55
C LEU A 9 9.64 -14.33 13.50
N ALA A 10 8.70 -14.91 14.25
CA ALA A 10 7.33 -14.41 14.33
C ALA A 10 7.28 -12.95 14.81
N GLY A 11 8.00 -12.63 15.89
CA GLY A 11 8.09 -11.26 16.41
C GLY A 11 8.67 -10.27 15.40
N PHE A 12 9.74 -10.65 14.68
CA PHE A 12 10.33 -9.85 13.62
C PHE A 12 9.34 -9.56 12.49
N PHE A 13 8.69 -10.60 11.95
CA PHE A 13 7.76 -10.45 10.82
C PHE A 13 6.52 -9.62 11.17
N VAL A 14 6.07 -9.63 12.43
CA VAL A 14 4.96 -8.79 12.88
C VAL A 14 5.41 -7.34 13.12
N THR A 15 6.59 -7.15 13.69
CA THR A 15 7.04 -5.83 14.15
C THR A 15 7.61 -4.99 13.00
N VAL A 16 8.30 -5.60 12.03
CA VAL A 16 8.94 -4.88 10.93
C VAL A 16 7.93 -4.06 10.09
N PRO A 17 6.81 -4.61 9.61
CA PRO A 17 5.82 -3.83 8.87
C PRO A 17 5.24 -2.68 9.69
N LEU A 18 5.05 -2.89 11.01
CA LEU A 18 4.55 -1.87 11.92
C LEU A 18 5.54 -0.71 12.07
N ILE A 19 6.82 -1.02 12.32
CA ILE A 19 7.88 -0.01 12.41
C ILE A 19 8.01 0.76 11.10
N VAL A 20 8.04 0.05 9.97
CA VAL A 20 8.13 0.69 8.64
C VAL A 20 6.98 1.67 8.44
N SER A 21 5.75 1.29 8.81
CA SER A 21 4.58 2.16 8.70
C SER A 21 4.72 3.42 9.56
N VAL A 22 5.07 3.27 10.85
CA VAL A 22 5.22 4.40 11.78
C VAL A 22 6.34 5.35 11.34
N VAL A 23 7.51 4.80 10.99
CA VAL A 23 8.66 5.60 10.51
C VAL A 23 8.31 6.34 9.23
N SER A 24 7.61 5.68 8.30
CA SER A 24 7.18 6.31 7.04
C SER A 24 6.23 7.48 7.30
N LEU A 25 5.29 7.35 8.24
CA LEU A 25 4.39 8.44 8.62
C LEU A 25 5.13 9.63 9.25
N ILE A 26 6.04 9.37 10.20
CA ILE A 26 6.85 10.42 10.83
C ILE A 26 7.73 11.12 9.79
N TRP A 27 8.34 10.36 8.88
CA TRP A 27 9.19 10.91 7.83
C TRP A 27 8.39 11.80 6.86
N LEU A 28 7.20 11.37 6.45
CA LEU A 28 6.30 12.17 5.62
C LEU A 28 5.89 13.46 6.33
N PHE A 29 5.53 13.37 7.61
CA PHE A 29 5.19 14.51 8.43
C PHE A 29 6.34 15.53 8.48
N GLN A 30 7.56 15.08 8.77
CA GLN A 30 8.75 15.95 8.82
C GLN A 30 9.04 16.59 7.46
N TRP A 31 8.83 15.87 6.36
CA TRP A 31 8.98 16.41 5.00
C TRP A 31 7.97 17.52 4.72
N ILE A 32 6.70 17.30 5.05
CA ILE A 32 5.63 18.28 4.85
C ILE A 32 5.85 19.50 5.74
N ASP A 33 6.21 19.29 7.00
CA ASP A 33 6.56 20.36 7.94
C ASP A 33 7.80 21.14 7.49
N GLY A 34 8.81 20.49 6.90
CA GLY A 34 9.94 21.19 6.31
C GLY A 34 9.56 22.09 5.14
N LEU A 35 8.58 21.68 4.33
CA LEU A 35 8.09 22.46 3.18
C LEU A 35 7.15 23.61 3.60
N MET A 36 6.34 23.38 4.64
CA MET A 36 5.29 24.31 5.08
C MET A 36 5.73 25.19 6.25
N GLY A 37 6.54 24.69 7.17
CA GLY A 37 7.01 25.37 8.37
C GLY A 37 7.59 26.78 8.12
N PRO A 38 8.52 26.96 7.15
CA PRO A 38 9.08 28.28 6.85
C PRO A 38 8.03 29.28 6.31
N ARG A 39 7.00 28.79 5.62
CA ARG A 39 5.89 29.61 5.11
C ARG A 39 4.85 29.89 6.19
N LEU A 40 4.59 28.91 7.06
CA LEU A 40 3.62 29.01 8.14
C LEU A 40 4.09 29.95 9.25
N VAL A 41 5.35 29.86 9.68
CA VAL A 41 5.94 30.79 10.66
C VAL A 41 5.92 32.22 10.15
N ARG A 42 6.07 32.43 8.84
CA ARG A 42 6.00 33.76 8.21
C ARG A 42 4.57 34.33 8.13
N TRP A 43 3.54 33.47 8.17
CA TRP A 43 2.12 33.87 8.12
C TRP A 43 1.46 33.96 9.51
N LEU A 44 1.83 33.06 10.43
CA LEU A 44 1.20 32.91 11.75
C LEU A 44 2.08 33.39 12.92
N GLY A 45 3.37 33.66 12.70
CA GLY A 45 4.27 34.22 13.71
C GLY A 45 4.64 33.30 14.88
N GLN A 46 4.02 32.13 14.99
CA GLN A 46 4.29 31.11 16.02
C GLN A 46 4.19 29.69 15.46
N GLU A 47 4.97 28.78 16.03
CA GLU A 47 4.84 27.35 15.78
C GLU A 47 3.58 26.83 16.49
N VAL A 48 2.51 26.57 15.74
CA VAL A 48 1.29 25.98 16.29
C VAL A 48 1.45 24.45 16.31
N PRO A 49 1.49 23.81 17.49
CA PRO A 49 1.60 22.37 17.58
C PRO A 49 0.36 21.71 16.96
N GLY A 50 0.57 20.70 16.10
CA GLY A 50 -0.50 19.94 15.45
C GLY A 50 -0.85 20.39 14.02
N VAL A 51 -0.34 21.53 13.54
CA VAL A 51 -0.59 21.95 12.14
C VAL A 51 0.04 20.99 11.14
N GLY A 52 1.22 20.45 11.45
CA GLY A 52 1.86 19.44 10.61
C GLY A 52 1.02 18.19 10.42
N LEU A 53 0.21 17.83 11.42
CA LEU A 53 -0.64 16.64 11.36
C LEU A 53 -1.80 16.89 10.40
N LEU A 54 -2.46 18.04 10.54
CA LEU A 54 -3.50 18.47 9.61
C LEU A 54 -2.99 18.61 8.18
N ALA A 55 -1.80 19.20 8.01
CA ALA A 55 -1.15 19.34 6.71
C ALA A 55 -0.81 17.98 6.09
N THR A 56 -0.34 17.03 6.90
CA THR A 56 -0.05 15.65 6.46
C THR A 56 -1.32 14.95 6.01
N ILE A 57 -2.39 15.02 6.81
CA ILE A 57 -3.69 14.43 6.48
C ILE A 57 -4.23 15.06 5.18
N ALA A 58 -4.21 16.39 5.07
CA ALA A 58 -4.64 17.09 3.87
C ALA A 58 -3.81 16.69 2.64
N GLY A 59 -2.49 16.58 2.78
CA GLY A 59 -1.60 16.12 1.73
C GLY A 59 -1.93 14.69 1.27
N MET A 60 -2.15 13.77 2.21
CA MET A 60 -2.56 12.40 1.90
C MET A 60 -3.91 12.35 1.18
N LEU A 61 -4.88 13.17 1.60
CA LEU A 61 -6.18 13.28 0.93
C LEU A 61 -6.05 13.82 -0.49
N ILE A 62 -5.20 14.83 -0.73
CA ILE A 62 -4.96 15.39 -2.06
C ILE A 62 -4.31 14.33 -2.96
N VAL A 63 -3.27 13.65 -2.49
CA VAL A 63 -2.61 12.57 -3.24
C VAL A 63 -3.60 11.44 -3.55
N GLY A 64 -4.41 11.04 -2.56
CA GLY A 64 -5.46 10.04 -2.74
C GLY A 64 -6.50 10.47 -3.78
N ALA A 65 -7.02 11.69 -3.69
CA ALA A 65 -8.00 12.23 -4.64
C ALA A 65 -7.45 12.33 -6.08
N ILE A 66 -6.16 12.67 -6.24
CA ILE A 66 -5.51 12.64 -7.54
C ILE A 66 -5.41 11.20 -8.03
N ALA A 67 -4.92 10.27 -7.19
CA ALA A 67 -4.71 8.88 -7.56
C ALA A 67 -6.01 8.14 -7.94
N THR A 68 -7.14 8.47 -7.32
CA THR A 68 -8.45 7.86 -7.60
C THR A 68 -9.15 8.45 -8.83
N ASN A 69 -8.78 9.65 -9.27
CA ASN A 69 -9.33 10.26 -10.48
C ASN A 69 -8.80 9.56 -11.74
N VAL A 70 -9.62 9.50 -12.81
CA VAL A 70 -9.27 8.85 -14.09
C VAL A 70 -7.97 9.40 -14.68
N LEU A 71 -7.77 10.72 -14.62
CA LEU A 71 -6.54 11.35 -15.11
C LEU A 71 -5.33 10.96 -14.25
N GLY A 72 -5.46 11.02 -12.93
CA GLY A 72 -4.35 10.72 -12.04
C GLY A 72 -3.98 9.24 -12.06
N ARG A 73 -4.96 8.33 -12.16
CA ARG A 73 -4.70 6.90 -12.38
C ARG A 73 -3.85 6.64 -13.62
N ARG A 74 -4.19 7.25 -14.76
CA ARG A 74 -3.39 7.13 -15.99
C ARG A 74 -1.98 7.70 -15.84
N LEU A 75 -1.85 8.80 -15.09
CA LEU A 75 -0.57 9.47 -14.84
C LEU A 75 0.33 8.60 -13.95
N VAL A 76 -0.22 8.03 -12.88
CA VAL A 76 0.44 7.08 -11.98
C VAL A 76 0.88 5.83 -12.74
N GLU A 77 0.01 5.21 -13.54
CA GLU A 77 0.33 4.03 -14.34
C GLU A 77 1.48 4.29 -15.33
N ARG A 78 1.52 5.49 -15.94
CA ARG A 78 2.59 5.88 -16.87
C ARG A 78 3.91 6.15 -16.15
N ALA A 79 3.86 6.81 -15.00
CA ALA A 79 5.03 7.04 -14.15
C ALA A 79 5.60 5.70 -13.66
N GLU A 80 4.75 4.80 -13.18
CA GLU A 80 5.13 3.46 -12.76
C GLU A 80 5.77 2.67 -13.90
N LYS A 81 5.16 2.65 -15.10
CA LYS A 81 5.74 1.97 -16.26
C LYS A 81 7.15 2.48 -16.60
N SER A 82 7.42 3.76 -16.34
CA SER A 82 8.72 4.38 -16.55
C SER A 82 9.71 3.96 -15.45
N LEU A 83 9.28 3.99 -14.17
CA LEU A 83 10.05 3.53 -13.02
C LEU A 83 10.43 2.04 -13.12
N MET A 84 9.52 1.22 -13.63
CA MET A 84 9.72 -0.22 -13.83
C MET A 84 10.79 -0.57 -14.87
N ARG A 85 11.30 0.41 -15.63
CA ARG A 85 12.48 0.23 -16.49
C ARG A 85 13.79 0.30 -15.71
N VAL A 86 13.80 0.95 -14.54
CA VAL A 86 14.98 1.05 -13.70
C VAL A 86 15.10 -0.24 -12.87
N PRO A 87 16.16 -1.04 -13.03
CA PRO A 87 16.26 -2.36 -12.41
C PRO A 87 16.07 -2.34 -10.89
N ILE A 88 16.67 -1.36 -10.21
CA ILE A 88 16.60 -1.21 -8.74
C ILE A 88 15.17 -0.95 -8.27
N PHE A 89 14.43 -0.07 -8.96
CA PHE A 89 13.03 0.17 -8.62
C PHE A 89 12.18 -1.06 -8.88
N LYS A 90 12.38 -1.73 -10.01
CA LYS A 90 11.64 -2.93 -10.38
C LYS A 90 11.81 -4.05 -9.34
N THR A 91 13.02 -4.30 -8.83
CA THR A 91 13.27 -5.39 -7.87
C THR A 91 12.64 -5.15 -6.49
N VAL A 92 12.42 -3.89 -6.09
CA VAL A 92 11.85 -3.55 -4.78
C VAL A 92 10.35 -3.23 -4.85
N TYR A 93 9.95 -2.38 -5.80
CA TYR A 93 8.57 -1.88 -5.89
C TYR A 93 7.59 -2.96 -6.38
N ALA A 94 8.00 -3.83 -7.31
CA ALA A 94 7.09 -4.81 -7.90
C ALA A 94 6.58 -5.85 -6.87
N PRO A 95 7.45 -6.48 -6.04
CA PRO A 95 6.98 -7.39 -5.00
C PRO A 95 6.11 -6.69 -3.95
N VAL A 96 6.49 -5.47 -3.54
CA VAL A 96 5.70 -4.68 -2.58
C VAL A 96 4.32 -4.39 -3.13
N LYS A 97 4.22 -3.92 -4.38
CA LYS A 97 2.94 -3.65 -5.04
C LYS A 97 2.08 -4.91 -5.16
N GLN A 98 2.67 -6.05 -5.50
CA GLN A 98 1.96 -7.33 -5.56
C GLN A 98 1.36 -7.73 -4.21
N LEU A 99 2.13 -7.60 -3.13
CA LEU A 99 1.64 -7.85 -1.78
C LEU A 99 0.48 -6.91 -1.44
N LEU A 100 0.62 -5.60 -1.69
CA LEU A 100 -0.45 -4.63 -1.43
C LEU A 100 -1.73 -4.95 -2.23
N LEU A 101 -1.61 -5.34 -3.50
CA LEU A 101 -2.74 -5.75 -4.32
C LEU A 101 -3.41 -7.02 -3.80
N ALA A 102 -2.63 -7.99 -3.32
CA ALA A 102 -3.15 -9.23 -2.75
C ALA A 102 -4.03 -8.98 -1.52
N PHE A 103 -3.69 -7.97 -0.70
CA PHE A 103 -4.45 -7.55 0.48
C PHE A 103 -5.47 -6.43 0.19
N SER A 104 -5.63 -6.01 -1.06
CA SER A 104 -6.59 -4.95 -1.42
C SER A 104 -8.04 -5.45 -1.23
N PRO A 105 -8.93 -4.65 -0.61
CA PRO A 105 -10.35 -4.99 -0.48
C PRO A 105 -11.05 -5.25 -1.82
N ASP A 106 -10.59 -4.58 -2.87
CA ASP A 106 -11.12 -4.68 -4.24
C ASP A 106 -10.63 -5.93 -5.00
N ASN A 107 -9.83 -6.78 -4.36
CA ASN A 107 -9.33 -8.00 -5.00
C ASN A 107 -10.43 -9.08 -5.01
N GLU A 108 -11.33 -8.98 -6.00
CA GLU A 108 -12.37 -10.00 -6.25
C GLU A 108 -11.81 -11.34 -6.76
N TYR A 109 -10.51 -11.43 -7.07
CA TYR A 109 -9.85 -12.64 -7.57
C TYR A 109 -9.67 -13.75 -6.52
N GLY A 110 -10.19 -13.56 -5.30
CA GLY A 110 -10.37 -14.67 -4.38
C GLY A 110 -11.39 -15.63 -4.96
N PHE A 111 -11.01 -16.90 -5.15
CA PHE A 111 -11.88 -18.01 -5.47
C PHE A 111 -13.07 -18.08 -4.49
N LYS A 112 -14.13 -17.32 -4.75
CA LYS A 112 -15.26 -17.13 -3.82
C LYS A 112 -16.32 -18.21 -3.94
N ARG A 113 -16.28 -19.01 -5.01
CA ARG A 113 -17.30 -20.03 -5.28
C ARG A 113 -16.66 -21.33 -5.74
N VAL A 114 -16.78 -22.34 -4.90
CA VAL A 114 -16.61 -23.74 -5.30
C VAL A 114 -17.89 -24.16 -5.98
N VAL A 115 -17.79 -24.64 -7.22
CA VAL A 115 -18.90 -25.17 -7.99
C VAL A 115 -18.75 -26.68 -8.10
N ILE A 116 -19.87 -27.38 -8.12
CA ILE A 116 -19.92 -28.79 -8.50
C ILE A 116 -20.31 -28.82 -9.97
N VAL A 117 -19.49 -29.46 -10.80
CA VAL A 117 -19.76 -29.67 -12.22
C VAL A 117 -19.90 -31.17 -12.45
N GLU A 118 -20.85 -31.57 -13.27
CA GLU A 118 -21.00 -32.96 -13.68
C GLU A 118 -20.07 -33.24 -14.85
N ASP A 119 -19.08 -34.12 -14.64
CA ASP A 119 -18.18 -34.61 -15.67
C ASP A 119 -18.70 -35.96 -16.22
N PRO A 120 -18.88 -36.11 -17.54
CA PRO A 120 -19.44 -37.32 -18.14
C PRO A 120 -18.66 -38.61 -17.83
N GLU A 121 -17.35 -38.53 -17.57
CA GLU A 121 -16.50 -39.70 -17.30
C GLU A 121 -16.24 -39.91 -15.81
N ARG A 122 -16.24 -38.84 -15.02
CA ARG A 122 -15.76 -38.81 -13.63
C ARG A 122 -16.85 -38.52 -12.59
N GLY A 123 -18.06 -38.20 -13.01
CA GLY A 123 -19.17 -37.83 -12.13
C GLY A 123 -19.02 -36.40 -11.58
N PHE A 124 -19.51 -36.14 -10.37
CA PHE A 124 -19.45 -34.80 -9.78
C PHE A 124 -18.02 -34.40 -9.39
N VAL A 125 -17.53 -33.32 -9.98
CA VAL A 125 -16.20 -32.75 -9.72
C VAL A 125 -16.31 -31.37 -9.07
N LEU A 126 -15.42 -31.09 -8.12
CA LEU A 126 -15.30 -29.76 -7.50
C LEU A 126 -14.39 -28.87 -8.35
N GLY A 127 -14.92 -27.72 -8.75
CA GLY A 127 -14.20 -26.70 -9.52
C GLY A 127 -14.22 -25.35 -8.81
N PHE A 128 -13.24 -24.52 -9.13
CA PHE A 128 -13.20 -23.13 -8.67
C PHE A 128 -13.68 -22.21 -9.79
N LEU A 129 -14.69 -21.38 -9.54
CA LEU A 129 -15.18 -20.41 -10.51
C LEU A 129 -14.16 -19.26 -10.66
N THR A 130 -13.63 -19.07 -11.86
CA THR A 130 -12.56 -18.10 -12.16
C THR A 130 -13.04 -16.82 -12.85
N LYS A 131 -14.29 -16.80 -13.36
CA LYS A 131 -14.93 -15.65 -14.00
C LYS A 131 -16.46 -15.85 -14.02
N GLU A 132 -17.23 -14.78 -13.77
CA GLU A 132 -18.70 -14.75 -13.99
C GLU A 132 -19.06 -14.50 -15.46
#